data_AF-A0A072U4J5-F1
#
_entry.id   AF-A0A072U4J5-F1
#
_cell.length_a   1.000
_cell.length_b   1.000
_cell.length_c   1.000
_cell.angle_alpha   90.00
_cell.angle_beta   90.00
_cell.angle_gamma   90.00
#
_symmetry.space_group_name_H-M   'P 1'
#
loop_
_entity.id
_entity.type
_entity.pdbx_description
1 polymer ?
#
loop_
_entity_poly.entity_id
_entity_poly.type
_entity_poly.pdbx_seq_one_letter_code
_entity_poly.pdbx_strand_id
1 'polypeptide(L)'
;MKEGTAQAWVVAVASFYLFMKLTPSIPQPQMYHDFADKRQFFGIPNALNVISNLPFMVIGLIGLMLCHRSNYFNLSSQGELWGWTCFYVAVTSVGFGSAYYHLGPNDNGLVCDRLPMTVAFTSLVAILIIERVDAKKGTISIFPLIMAAMISSVYWRFFGDIRPYLLVQTVSCIAVPLMALLLPPMYTHSTYWLWAAGFYPLAMMQETADRLIYAVTFHTVSGHALKHLSAGMVPLILTIMLAKRRLLHAKST
;
A
#
# COMPACT_ATOMS: atom_id res chain seq x y z
N MET A 1 23.44 -19.31 12.29
CA MET A 1 22.11 -18.75 11.88
C MET A 1 21.95 -17.23 12.07
N LYS A 2 22.68 -16.55 12.96
CA LYS A 2 22.69 -15.06 13.07
C LYS A 2 23.44 -14.37 11.93
N GLU A 3 24.48 -15.01 11.41
CA GLU A 3 25.38 -14.44 10.38
C GLU A 3 24.70 -14.15 9.04
N GLY A 4 23.84 -15.06 8.55
CA GLY A 4 23.15 -14.88 7.26
C GLY A 4 22.13 -13.73 7.25
N THR A 5 21.55 -13.37 8.40
CA THR A 5 20.62 -12.22 8.48
C THR A 5 21.39 -10.90 8.46
N ALA A 6 22.51 -10.82 9.20
CA ALA A 6 23.37 -9.64 9.19
C ALA A 6 23.97 -9.39 7.79
N GLN A 7 24.42 -10.44 7.10
CA GLN A 7 24.92 -10.35 5.72
C GLN A 7 23.84 -9.84 4.76
N ALA A 8 22.60 -10.33 4.86
CA ALA A 8 21.50 -9.86 4.02
C ALA A 8 21.21 -8.36 4.22
N TRP A 9 21.24 -7.87 5.46
CA TRP A 9 21.09 -6.44 5.75
C TRP A 9 22.24 -5.60 5.19
N VAL A 10 23.48 -6.06 5.33
CA VAL A 10 24.66 -5.37 4.77
C VAL A 10 24.54 -5.26 3.25
N VAL A 11 24.17 -6.36 2.57
CA VAL A 11 23.96 -6.36 1.12
C VAL A 11 22.83 -5.41 0.74
N ALA A 12 21.69 -5.44 1.43
CA ALA A 12 20.56 -4.55 1.13
C ALA A 12 20.94 -3.07 1.27
N VAL A 13 21.64 -2.70 2.34
CA VAL A 13 22.10 -1.31 2.57
C VAL A 13 23.14 -0.91 1.53
N ALA A 14 24.10 -1.78 1.20
CA ALA A 14 25.11 -1.52 0.19
C ALA A 14 24.48 -1.35 -1.21
N SER A 15 23.52 -2.21 -1.58
CA SER A 15 22.78 -2.10 -2.83
C SER A 15 21.96 -0.81 -2.89
N PHE A 16 21.28 -0.44 -1.80
CA PHE A 16 20.55 0.82 -1.72
C PHE A 16 21.47 2.04 -1.88
N TYR A 17 22.60 2.05 -1.17
CA TYR A 17 23.60 3.11 -1.27
C TYR A 17 24.15 3.24 -2.71
N LEU A 18 24.50 2.10 -3.32
CA LEU A 18 25.00 2.06 -4.69
C LEU A 18 23.95 2.56 -5.68
N PHE A 19 22.69 2.14 -5.53
CA PHE A 19 21.58 2.64 -6.34
C PHE A 19 21.43 4.17 -6.25
N MET A 20 21.47 4.72 -5.04
CA MET A 20 21.36 6.17 -4.82
C MET A 20 22.54 6.96 -5.41
N LYS A 21 23.74 6.36 -5.44
CA LYS A 21 24.96 6.96 -6.01
C LYS A 21 25.07 6.85 -7.52
N LEU A 22 24.65 5.72 -8.10
CA LEU A 22 24.83 5.44 -9.52
C LEU A 22 23.69 5.96 -10.40
N THR A 23 22.52 6.21 -9.83
CA THR A 23 21.39 6.78 -10.58
C THR A 23 21.23 8.27 -10.29
N PRO A 24 20.74 9.08 -11.25
CA PRO A 24 20.43 10.49 -11.00
C PRO A 24 19.22 10.62 -10.05
N SER A 25 19.19 11.72 -9.28
CA SER A 25 18.01 12.08 -8.49
C SER A 25 16.79 12.25 -9.39
N ILE A 26 15.63 11.76 -8.95
CA ILE A 26 14.37 11.92 -9.67
C ILE A 26 13.54 12.98 -8.93
N PRO A 27 13.37 14.19 -9.50
CA PRO A 27 12.52 15.19 -8.90
C PRO A 27 11.05 14.80 -9.00
N GLN A 28 10.21 15.35 -8.12
CA GLN A 28 8.77 15.22 -8.25
C GLN A 28 8.28 16.01 -9.48
N PRO A 29 7.66 15.35 -10.48
CA PRO A 29 7.05 16.08 -11.59
C PRO A 29 5.88 16.93 -11.08
N GLN A 30 5.91 18.23 -11.31
CA GLN A 30 4.84 19.14 -10.84
C GLN A 30 3.52 18.93 -11.61
N MET A 31 3.60 18.44 -12.85
CA MET A 31 2.44 17.99 -13.63
C MET A 31 1.66 16.85 -12.95
N TYR A 32 2.23 16.17 -11.95
CA TYR A 32 1.55 15.17 -11.13
C TYR A 32 0.35 15.74 -10.35
N HIS A 33 0.36 17.06 -10.08
CA HIS A 33 -0.75 17.76 -9.41
C HIS A 33 -1.85 18.20 -10.38
N ASP A 34 -1.59 18.12 -11.68
CA ASP A 34 -2.50 18.60 -12.73
C ASP A 34 -3.45 17.48 -13.17
N PHE A 35 -4.56 17.32 -12.44
CA PHE A 35 -5.60 16.33 -12.75
C PHE A 35 -6.48 16.74 -13.93
N ALA A 36 -7.00 15.76 -14.66
CA ALA A 36 -7.92 15.98 -15.78
C ALA A 36 -9.27 16.55 -15.31
N ASP A 37 -9.85 15.96 -14.27
CA ASP A 37 -11.11 16.43 -13.69
C ASP A 37 -10.85 17.37 -12.50
N LYS A 38 -11.20 18.64 -12.72
CA LYS A 38 -11.09 19.73 -11.74
C LYS A 38 -12.46 20.25 -11.29
N ARG A 39 -13.54 19.56 -11.65
CA ARG A 39 -14.90 20.03 -11.37
C ARG A 39 -15.15 20.14 -9.87
N GLN A 40 -15.93 21.15 -9.52
CA GLN A 40 -16.38 21.38 -8.17
C GLN A 40 -17.81 20.89 -8.00
N PHE A 41 -18.07 20.07 -6.99
CA PHE A 41 -19.41 19.67 -6.58
C PHE A 41 -19.62 20.02 -5.11
N PHE A 42 -20.75 20.64 -4.77
CA PHE A 42 -21.11 21.01 -3.39
C PHE A 42 -20.01 21.81 -2.63
N GLY A 43 -19.26 22.65 -3.35
CA GLY A 43 -18.16 23.44 -2.76
C GLY A 43 -16.82 22.70 -2.61
N ILE A 44 -16.75 21.43 -3.00
CA ILE A 44 -15.53 20.61 -2.93
C ILE A 44 -14.76 20.72 -4.25
N PRO A 45 -13.55 21.30 -4.29
CA PRO A 45 -12.71 21.31 -5.50
C PRO A 45 -12.22 19.89 -5.83
N ASN A 46 -11.98 19.59 -7.11
CA ASN A 46 -11.59 18.25 -7.58
C ASN A 46 -12.48 17.14 -7.00
N ALA A 47 -13.79 17.40 -6.91
CA ALA A 47 -14.70 16.68 -6.02
C ALA A 47 -14.68 15.15 -6.21
N LEU A 48 -14.61 14.66 -7.45
CA LEU A 48 -14.55 13.21 -7.69
C LEU A 48 -13.23 12.59 -7.22
N ASN A 49 -12.10 13.31 -7.28
CA ASN A 49 -10.83 12.83 -6.73
C ASN A 49 -10.86 12.80 -5.20
N VAL A 50 -11.59 13.73 -4.55
CA VAL A 50 -11.78 13.73 -3.10
C VAL A 50 -12.72 12.60 -2.66
N ILE A 51 -13.91 12.50 -3.26
CA ILE A 51 -14.97 11.56 -2.85
C ILE A 51 -14.59 10.10 -3.12
N SER A 52 -13.86 9.85 -4.20
CA SER A 52 -13.41 8.49 -4.55
C SER A 52 -12.42 7.88 -3.54
N ASN A 53 -11.97 8.63 -2.53
CA ASN A 53 -11.18 8.13 -1.41
C ASN A 53 -12.00 7.57 -0.23
N LEU A 54 -13.32 7.82 -0.19
CA LEU A 54 -14.20 7.30 0.86
C LEU A 54 -14.14 5.77 1.03
N PRO A 55 -14.04 4.94 -0.04
CA PRO A 55 -13.90 3.50 0.11
C PRO A 55 -12.70 3.10 0.97
N PHE A 56 -11.55 3.77 0.86
CA PHE A 56 -10.39 3.49 1.72
C PHE A 56 -10.72 3.71 3.20
N MET A 57 -11.38 4.82 3.54
CA MET A 57 -11.78 5.11 4.91
C MET A 57 -12.73 4.04 5.46
N VAL A 58 -13.78 3.71 4.70
CA VAL A 58 -14.81 2.76 5.12
C VAL A 58 -14.22 1.36 5.30
N ILE A 59 -13.49 0.86 4.30
CA ILE A 59 -12.88 -0.47 4.34
C ILE A 59 -11.80 -0.52 5.42
N GLY A 60 -10.99 0.53 5.55
CA GLY A 60 -9.96 0.67 6.57
C GLY A 60 -10.53 0.54 7.99
N LEU A 61 -11.58 1.31 8.30
CA LEU A 61 -12.24 1.26 9.61
C LEU A 61 -12.91 -0.09 9.88
N ILE A 62 -13.61 -0.65 8.90
CA ILE A 62 -14.23 -1.98 9.03
C ILE A 62 -13.17 -3.04 9.31
N GLY A 63 -12.08 -3.05 8.54
CA GLY A 63 -10.99 -4.00 8.72
C GLY A 63 -10.32 -3.86 10.08
N LEU A 64 -10.09 -2.63 10.55
CA LEU A 64 -9.55 -2.37 11.88
C LEU A 64 -10.46 -2.90 12.99
N MET A 65 -11.76 -2.63 12.92
CA MET A 65 -12.74 -3.15 13.88
C MET A 65 -12.76 -4.69 13.89
N LEU A 66 -12.74 -5.32 12.72
CA LEU A 66 -12.79 -6.77 12.60
C LEU A 66 -11.48 -7.45 13.06
N CYS A 67 -10.31 -6.82 12.88
CA CYS A 67 -9.04 -7.33 13.41
C CYS A 67 -9.07 -7.54 14.92
N HIS A 68 -9.74 -6.62 15.64
CA HIS A 68 -9.78 -6.64 17.10
C HIS A 68 -11.04 -7.30 17.68
N ARG A 69 -11.99 -7.75 16.84
CA ARG A 69 -13.23 -8.39 17.27
C ARG A 69 -13.09 -9.90 17.34
N SER A 70 -12.98 -10.46 18.54
CA SER A 70 -13.13 -11.91 18.82
C SER A 70 -12.39 -12.85 17.86
N ASN A 71 -11.19 -12.44 17.41
CA ASN A 71 -10.39 -13.12 16.38
C ASN A 71 -11.16 -13.45 15.08
N TYR A 72 -12.03 -12.56 14.61
CA TYR A 72 -12.88 -12.76 13.43
C TYR A 72 -12.10 -13.17 12.16
N PHE A 73 -10.88 -12.68 11.99
CA PHE A 73 -10.01 -12.99 10.84
C PHE A 73 -9.16 -14.26 11.01
N ASN A 74 -9.39 -15.05 12.05
CA ASN A 74 -8.65 -16.29 12.36
C ASN A 74 -7.13 -16.06 12.35
N LEU A 75 -6.66 -14.99 12.97
CA LEU A 75 -5.24 -14.68 13.11
C LEU A 75 -4.59 -15.70 14.05
N SER A 76 -3.44 -16.25 13.64
CA SER A 76 -2.72 -17.31 14.37
C SER A 76 -1.63 -16.78 15.29
N SER A 77 -1.28 -15.50 15.17
CA SER A 77 -0.22 -14.88 15.97
C SER A 77 -0.46 -13.39 16.24
N GLN A 78 0.17 -12.89 17.30
CA GLN A 78 0.14 -11.46 17.64
C GLN A 78 0.79 -10.59 16.55
N GLY A 79 1.79 -11.13 15.85
CA GLY A 79 2.44 -10.44 14.72
C GLY A 79 1.48 -10.19 13.56
N GLU A 80 0.63 -11.16 13.22
CA GLU A 80 -0.42 -10.95 12.21
C GLU A 80 -1.37 -9.84 12.64
N LEU A 81 -1.81 -9.84 13.91
CA LEU A 81 -2.67 -8.77 14.43
C LEU A 81 -2.00 -7.41 14.27
N TRP A 82 -0.74 -7.25 14.70
CA TRP A 82 -0.02 -6.00 14.53
C TRP A 82 0.13 -5.59 13.06
N GLY A 83 0.51 -6.52 12.18
CA GLY A 83 0.67 -6.25 10.75
C GLY A 83 -0.64 -5.80 10.09
N TRP A 84 -1.73 -6.51 10.36
CA TRP A 84 -3.05 -6.15 9.82
C TRP A 84 -3.60 -4.86 10.44
N THR A 85 -3.38 -4.61 11.74
CA THR A 85 -3.70 -3.32 12.38
C THR A 85 -2.95 -2.17 11.70
N CYS A 86 -1.64 -2.32 11.47
CA CYS A 86 -0.85 -1.32 10.75
C CYS A 86 -1.38 -1.09 9.33
N PHE A 87 -1.71 -2.15 8.60
CA PHE A 87 -2.29 -2.07 7.27
C PHE A 87 -3.61 -1.30 7.26
N TYR A 88 -4.56 -1.62 8.15
CA TYR A 88 -5.88 -0.97 8.14
C TYR A 88 -5.86 0.46 8.68
N VAL A 89 -4.99 0.76 9.66
CA VAL A 89 -4.72 2.15 10.08
C VAL A 89 -4.15 2.94 8.91
N ALA A 90 -3.19 2.38 8.20
CA ALA A 90 -2.61 3.01 7.02
C ALA A 90 -3.63 3.22 5.90
N VAL A 91 -4.46 2.23 5.56
CA VAL A 91 -5.53 2.35 4.56
C VAL A 91 -6.54 3.44 4.94
N THR A 92 -6.97 3.48 6.20
CA THR A 92 -7.84 4.55 6.70
C THR A 92 -7.18 5.92 6.52
N SER A 93 -5.88 5.99 6.83
CA SER A 93 -5.09 7.21 6.73
C SER A 93 -4.84 7.64 5.28
N VAL A 94 -4.73 6.70 4.32
CA VAL A 94 -4.71 7.00 2.87
C VAL A 94 -5.99 7.72 2.49
N GLY A 95 -7.15 7.23 2.94
CA GLY A 95 -8.43 7.88 2.66
C GLY A 95 -8.42 9.36 3.07
N PHE A 96 -7.97 9.68 4.29
CA PHE A 96 -7.89 11.07 4.78
C PHE A 96 -6.80 11.88 4.08
N GLY A 97 -5.59 11.33 3.98
CA GLY A 97 -4.43 12.01 3.41
C GLY A 97 -4.61 12.32 1.93
N SER A 98 -5.14 11.37 1.16
CA SER A 98 -5.45 11.52 -0.25
C SER A 98 -6.59 12.52 -0.48
N ALA A 99 -7.67 12.43 0.31
CA ALA A 99 -8.75 13.43 0.24
C ALA A 99 -8.23 14.85 0.53
N TYR A 100 -7.40 15.02 1.56
CA TYR A 100 -6.77 16.30 1.90
C TYR A 100 -5.88 16.84 0.77
N TYR A 101 -5.04 15.97 0.20
CA TYR A 101 -4.22 16.32 -0.96
C TYR A 101 -5.07 16.81 -2.15
N HIS A 102 -6.18 16.13 -2.45
CA HIS A 102 -7.02 16.48 -3.59
C HIS A 102 -7.83 17.78 -3.42
N LEU A 103 -8.06 18.24 -2.18
CA LEU A 103 -8.67 19.55 -1.93
C LEU A 103 -7.79 20.70 -2.40
N GLY A 104 -6.46 20.55 -2.33
CA GLY A 104 -5.49 21.56 -2.73
C GLY A 104 -4.17 20.91 -3.14
N PRO A 105 -4.07 20.36 -4.37
CA PRO A 105 -2.93 19.55 -4.78
C PRO A 105 -1.61 20.31 -4.73
N ASN A 106 -0.67 19.82 -3.91
CA ASN A 106 0.70 20.30 -3.82
C ASN A 106 1.58 19.24 -3.14
N ASP A 107 2.89 19.46 -3.14
CA ASP A 107 3.87 18.53 -2.55
C ASP A 107 3.68 18.30 -1.04
N ASN A 108 3.23 19.30 -0.28
CA ASN A 108 2.97 19.13 1.17
C ASN A 108 1.80 18.18 1.41
N GLY A 109 0.68 18.37 0.69
CA GLY A 109 -0.47 17.48 0.76
C GLY A 109 -0.14 16.08 0.27
N LEU A 110 0.69 15.96 -0.78
CA LEU A 110 1.07 14.68 -1.36
C LEU A 110 1.88 13.80 -0.39
N VAL A 111 2.62 14.38 0.56
CA VAL A 111 3.24 13.61 1.66
C VAL A 111 2.18 12.90 2.49
N CYS A 112 1.07 13.56 2.78
CA CYS A 112 -0.04 12.99 3.55
C CYS A 112 -0.71 11.81 2.83
N ASP A 113 -0.66 11.76 1.51
CA ASP A 113 -1.15 10.62 0.71
C ASP A 113 -0.12 9.47 0.65
N ARG A 114 1.14 9.81 0.34
CA ARG A 114 2.22 8.83 0.12
C ARG A 114 2.68 8.08 1.36
N LEU A 115 2.77 8.78 2.49
CA LEU A 115 3.22 8.20 3.75
C LEU A 115 2.33 7.03 4.17
N PRO A 116 1.00 7.19 4.33
CA PRO A 116 0.15 6.06 4.71
C PRO A 116 0.13 4.97 3.61
N MET A 117 0.23 5.34 2.34
CA MET A 117 0.27 4.35 1.25
C MET A 117 1.50 3.42 1.34
N THR A 118 2.68 3.97 1.59
CA THR A 118 3.91 3.17 1.76
C THR A 118 3.87 2.32 3.02
N VAL A 119 3.27 2.80 4.12
CA VAL A 119 3.05 2.01 5.33
C VAL A 119 2.11 0.83 5.06
N ALA A 120 1.05 1.03 4.26
CA ALA A 120 0.16 -0.06 3.88
C ALA A 120 0.92 -1.15 3.09
N PHE A 121 1.71 -0.76 2.09
CA PHE A 121 2.51 -1.69 1.30
C PHE A 121 3.50 -2.50 2.13
N THR A 122 4.27 -1.83 3.00
CA THR A 122 5.27 -2.51 3.82
C THR A 122 4.65 -3.37 4.91
N SER A 123 3.44 -3.02 5.39
CA SER A 123 2.65 -3.88 6.27
C SER A 123 2.26 -5.19 5.59
N LEU A 124 1.82 -5.16 4.32
CA LEU A 124 1.50 -6.37 3.55
C LEU A 124 2.73 -7.27 3.34
N VAL A 125 3.89 -6.68 3.06
CA VAL A 125 5.15 -7.44 2.97
C VAL A 125 5.47 -8.10 4.31
N ALA A 126 5.38 -7.38 5.42
CA ALA A 126 5.60 -7.94 6.75
C ALA A 126 4.64 -9.10 7.07
N ILE A 127 3.35 -8.93 6.77
CA ILE A 127 2.34 -9.98 6.92
C ILE A 127 2.71 -11.24 6.12
N LEU A 128 3.13 -11.09 4.86
CA LEU A 128 3.54 -12.25 4.05
C LEU A 128 4.80 -12.93 4.57
N ILE A 129 5.73 -12.19 5.18
CA ILE A 129 6.88 -12.80 5.87
C ILE A 129 6.39 -13.63 7.06
N ILE A 130 5.43 -13.13 7.83
CA ILE A 130 4.81 -13.87 8.95
C ILE A 130 4.11 -15.13 8.47
N GLU A 131 3.29 -15.01 7.42
CA GLU A 131 2.42 -16.08 6.94
C GLU A 131 3.16 -17.13 6.09
N ARG A 132 4.31 -16.80 5.49
CA ARG A 132 4.95 -17.69 4.50
C ARG A 132 6.43 -18.00 4.74
N VAL A 133 7.10 -17.25 5.61
CA VAL A 133 8.53 -17.43 5.88
C VAL A 133 8.75 -17.87 7.32
N ASP A 134 8.43 -17.01 8.28
CA ASP A 134 8.58 -17.29 9.70
C ASP A 134 7.84 -16.23 10.52
N ALA A 135 6.99 -16.67 11.45
CA ALA A 135 6.15 -15.77 12.23
C ALA A 135 6.96 -14.79 13.10
N LYS A 136 8.09 -15.23 13.68
CA LYS A 136 8.91 -14.39 14.56
C LYS A 136 9.69 -13.36 13.76
N LYS A 137 10.37 -13.77 12.68
CA LYS A 137 11.11 -12.87 11.79
C LYS A 137 10.18 -11.85 11.15
N GLY A 138 9.00 -12.27 10.72
CA GLY A 138 8.00 -11.37 10.15
C GLY A 138 7.45 -10.37 11.18
N THR A 139 7.22 -10.79 12.43
CA THR A 139 6.82 -9.86 13.50
C THR A 139 7.90 -8.80 13.75
N ILE A 140 9.17 -9.23 13.80
CA ILE A 140 10.31 -8.32 13.98
C ILE A 140 10.47 -7.39 12.77
N SER A 141 10.13 -7.83 11.56
CA SER A 141 10.30 -7.02 10.34
C SER A 141 9.26 -5.90 10.19
N ILE A 142 8.14 -5.93 10.92
CA ILE A 142 7.12 -4.86 10.89
C ILE A 142 7.76 -3.50 11.15
N PHE A 143 8.50 -3.37 12.26
CA PHE A 143 9.10 -2.10 12.66
C PHE A 143 10.08 -1.51 11.62
N PRO A 144 11.14 -2.23 11.18
CA PRO A 144 12.08 -1.68 10.21
C PRO A 144 11.43 -1.42 8.84
N LEU A 145 10.45 -2.22 8.41
CA LEU A 145 9.75 -2.02 7.14
C LEU A 145 8.85 -0.76 7.17
N ILE A 146 8.12 -0.54 8.26
CA ILE A 146 7.32 0.68 8.44
C ILE A 146 8.23 1.91 8.57
N MET A 147 9.33 1.79 9.30
CA MET A 147 10.31 2.89 9.42
C MET A 147 10.92 3.25 8.07
N ALA A 148 11.26 2.26 7.24
CA ALA A 148 11.75 2.50 5.88
C ALA A 148 10.70 3.21 5.00
N ALA A 149 9.42 2.86 5.12
CA ALA A 149 8.31 3.54 4.43
C ALA A 149 8.16 5.01 4.86
N MET A 150 8.20 5.28 6.16
CA MET A 150 8.10 6.65 6.67
C MET A 150 9.32 7.48 6.27
N ILE A 151 10.53 6.95 6.44
CA ILE A 151 11.77 7.64 6.06
C ILE A 151 11.80 7.92 4.56
N SER A 152 11.37 6.99 3.71
CA SER A 152 11.39 7.20 2.25
C SER A 152 10.48 8.36 1.81
N SER A 153 9.29 8.46 2.41
CA SER A 153 8.32 9.53 2.13
C SER A 153 8.79 10.89 2.66
N VAL A 154 9.37 10.92 3.87
CA VAL A 154 9.92 12.14 4.48
C VAL A 154 11.17 12.60 3.74
N TYR A 155 12.05 11.68 3.36
CA TYR A 155 13.26 11.96 2.59
C TYR A 155 12.92 12.68 1.29
N TRP A 156 11.94 12.18 0.54
CA TRP A 156 11.48 12.84 -0.68
C TRP A 156 11.09 14.30 -0.41
N ARG A 157 10.33 14.57 0.66
CA ARG A 157 9.89 15.94 0.96
C ARG A 157 11.02 16.92 1.23
N PHE A 158 12.08 16.48 1.91
CA PHE A 158 13.21 17.33 2.29
C PHE A 158 14.28 17.45 1.20
N PHE A 159 14.55 16.37 0.47
CA PHE A 159 15.63 16.30 -0.51
C PHE A 159 15.16 16.39 -1.96
N GLY A 160 13.84 16.40 -2.19
CA GLY A 160 13.25 16.52 -3.51
C GLY A 160 13.42 15.27 -4.39
N ASP A 161 13.81 14.14 -3.83
CA ASP A 161 14.14 12.91 -4.58
C ASP A 161 13.16 11.78 -4.28
N ILE A 162 12.36 11.38 -5.28
CA ILE A 162 11.30 10.38 -5.12
C ILE A 162 11.82 8.93 -5.14
N ARG A 163 13.11 8.70 -5.46
CA ARG A 163 13.65 7.34 -5.67
C ARG A 163 13.43 6.41 -4.48
N PRO A 164 13.69 6.79 -3.21
CA PRO A 164 13.45 5.87 -2.09
C PRO A 164 11.98 5.48 -1.94
N TYR A 165 11.07 6.43 -2.17
CA TYR A 165 9.63 6.18 -2.16
C TYR A 165 9.24 5.19 -3.27
N LEU A 166 9.69 5.45 -4.51
CA LEU A 166 9.44 4.57 -5.65
C LEU A 166 10.00 3.17 -5.42
N LEU A 167 11.17 3.05 -4.79
CA LEU A 167 11.77 1.76 -4.48
C LEU A 167 10.90 0.98 -3.49
N VAL A 168 10.47 1.59 -2.38
CA VAL A 168 9.61 0.93 -1.38
C VAL A 168 8.31 0.47 -2.04
N GLN A 169 7.68 1.33 -2.85
CA GLN A 169 6.45 1.03 -3.56
C GLN A 169 6.64 -0.13 -4.55
N THR A 170 7.63 -0.02 -5.44
CA THR A 170 7.89 -1.02 -6.50
C THR A 170 8.27 -2.37 -5.92
N VAL A 171 9.19 -2.40 -4.95
CA VAL A 171 9.61 -3.64 -4.29
C VAL A 171 8.42 -4.31 -3.61
N SER A 172 7.56 -3.57 -2.92
CA SER A 172 6.38 -4.15 -2.27
C SER A 172 5.38 -4.71 -3.28
N CYS A 173 5.12 -3.98 -4.37
CA CYS A 173 4.19 -4.41 -5.42
C CYS A 173 4.67 -5.66 -6.17
N ILE A 174 5.98 -5.89 -6.25
CA ILE A 174 6.57 -7.10 -6.83
C ILE A 174 6.64 -8.23 -5.79
N ALA A 175 7.07 -7.92 -4.57
CA ALA A 175 7.27 -8.91 -3.51
C ALA A 175 5.97 -9.60 -3.12
N VAL A 176 4.86 -8.84 -3.00
CA VAL A 176 3.55 -9.40 -2.61
C VAL A 176 3.10 -10.56 -3.53
N PRO A 177 2.96 -10.37 -4.85
CA PRO A 177 2.55 -11.47 -5.74
C PRO A 177 3.61 -12.57 -5.85
N LEU A 178 4.91 -12.24 -5.85
CA LEU A 178 5.96 -13.27 -5.90
C LEU A 178 5.94 -14.16 -4.66
N MET A 179 5.85 -13.59 -3.46
CA MET A 179 5.70 -14.36 -2.22
C MET A 179 4.40 -15.15 -2.23
N ALA A 180 3.32 -14.60 -2.79
CA ALA A 180 2.05 -15.28 -2.90
C ALA A 180 2.08 -16.52 -3.82
N LEU A 181 2.89 -16.48 -4.89
CA LEU A 181 3.08 -17.58 -5.85
C LEU A 181 4.10 -18.62 -5.39
N LEU A 182 5.25 -18.16 -4.91
CA LEU A 182 6.44 -19.00 -4.74
C LEU A 182 6.53 -19.67 -3.37
N LEU A 183 5.89 -19.08 -2.35
CA LEU A 183 5.98 -19.58 -0.99
C LEU A 183 4.68 -20.29 -0.57
N PRO A 184 4.75 -21.41 0.15
CA PRO A 184 3.58 -22.17 0.55
C PRO A 184 2.66 -21.33 1.46
N PRO A 185 1.33 -21.34 1.23
CA PRO A 185 0.42 -20.57 2.05
C PRO A 185 0.17 -21.25 3.41
N MET A 186 0.03 -20.45 4.47
CA MET A 186 -0.45 -20.90 5.79
C MET A 186 -1.97 -21.03 5.85
N TYR A 187 -2.68 -20.26 5.02
CA TYR A 187 -4.14 -20.17 5.02
C TYR A 187 -4.74 -20.55 3.66
N THR A 188 -5.99 -21.02 3.68
CA THR A 188 -6.82 -21.16 2.47
C THR A 188 -7.02 -19.79 1.78
N HIS A 189 -7.54 -19.77 0.55
CA HIS A 189 -7.84 -18.54 -0.20
C HIS A 189 -6.62 -17.68 -0.55
N SER A 190 -5.42 -18.29 -0.59
CA SER A 190 -4.16 -17.63 -0.99
C SER A 190 -4.23 -16.91 -2.36
N THR A 191 -5.07 -17.38 -3.28
CA THR A 191 -5.27 -16.77 -4.61
C THR A 191 -5.78 -15.32 -4.54
N TYR A 192 -6.41 -14.91 -3.44
CA TYR A 192 -6.89 -13.54 -3.24
C TYR A 192 -5.76 -12.52 -3.18
N TRP A 193 -4.56 -12.92 -2.72
CA TRP A 193 -3.37 -12.07 -2.78
C TRP A 193 -3.04 -11.67 -4.23
N LEU A 194 -3.24 -12.57 -5.20
CA LEU A 194 -3.00 -12.30 -6.62
C LEU A 194 -4.08 -11.42 -7.23
N TRP A 195 -5.34 -11.68 -6.88
CA TRP A 195 -6.45 -10.81 -7.30
C TRP A 195 -6.25 -9.40 -6.79
N ALA A 196 -5.91 -9.23 -5.50
CA ALA A 196 -5.60 -7.94 -4.92
C ALA A 196 -4.38 -7.29 -5.60
N ALA A 197 -3.29 -8.03 -5.83
CA ALA A 197 -2.10 -7.52 -6.48
C ALA A 197 -2.37 -6.98 -7.90
N GLY A 198 -3.33 -7.55 -8.64
CA GLY A 198 -3.70 -7.09 -9.98
C GLY A 198 -4.34 -5.69 -10.02
N PHE A 199 -4.97 -5.25 -8.94
CA PHE A 199 -5.66 -3.96 -8.91
C PHE A 199 -4.72 -2.75 -8.81
N TYR A 200 -3.53 -2.92 -8.25
CA TYR A 200 -2.59 -1.80 -8.14
C TYR A 200 -1.97 -1.39 -9.51
N PRO A 201 -1.47 -2.33 -10.35
CA PRO A 201 -1.09 -2.01 -11.72
C PRO A 201 -2.24 -1.40 -12.54
N LEU A 202 -3.47 -1.89 -12.37
CA LEU A 202 -4.65 -1.30 -12.99
C LEU A 202 -4.84 0.16 -12.57
N ALA A 203 -4.71 0.46 -11.28
CA ALA A 203 -4.79 1.83 -10.76
C ALA A 203 -3.70 2.72 -11.39
N MET A 204 -2.47 2.23 -11.52
CA MET A 204 -1.38 2.98 -12.17
C MET A 204 -1.63 3.24 -13.66
N MET A 205 -2.23 2.29 -14.37
CA MET A 205 -2.64 2.48 -15.77
C MET A 205 -3.71 3.57 -15.88
N GLN A 206 -4.69 3.57 -14.97
CA GLN A 206 -5.75 4.58 -14.92
C GLN A 206 -5.22 5.97 -14.58
N GLU A 207 -4.24 6.07 -13.67
CA GLU A 207 -3.54 7.32 -13.36
C GLU A 207 -2.80 7.88 -14.58
N THR A 208 -2.07 7.01 -15.28
CA THR A 208 -1.31 7.40 -16.48
C THR A 208 -2.26 7.83 -17.61
N ALA A 209 -3.42 7.17 -17.72
CA ALA A 209 -4.44 7.45 -18.72
C ALA A 209 -5.48 8.49 -18.25
N ASP A 210 -5.21 9.30 -17.22
CA ASP A 210 -6.20 10.16 -16.56
C ASP A 210 -7.05 10.99 -17.55
N ARG A 211 -6.38 11.77 -18.40
CA ARG A 211 -7.02 12.63 -19.42
C ARG A 211 -7.71 11.82 -20.51
N LEU A 212 -7.11 10.70 -20.93
CA LEU A 212 -7.69 9.84 -21.96
C LEU A 212 -9.01 9.24 -21.48
N ILE A 213 -9.02 8.65 -20.28
CA ILE A 213 -10.21 8.11 -19.64
C ILE A 213 -11.27 9.20 -19.48
N TYR A 214 -10.87 10.39 -19.02
CA TYR A 214 -11.79 11.50 -18.88
C TYR A 214 -12.44 11.90 -20.21
N ALA A 215 -11.67 11.93 -21.31
CA ALA A 215 -12.20 12.22 -22.63
C ALA A 215 -13.16 11.15 -23.17
N VAL A 216 -12.78 9.86 -23.10
CA VAL A 216 -13.60 8.75 -23.64
C VAL A 216 -14.86 8.47 -22.81
N THR A 217 -14.88 8.88 -21.54
CA THR A 217 -16.06 8.81 -20.68
C THR A 217 -16.94 10.07 -20.79
N PHE A 218 -16.74 10.89 -21.83
CA PHE A 218 -17.49 12.14 -22.03
C PHE A 218 -17.42 13.08 -20.82
N HIS A 219 -16.24 13.17 -20.19
CA HIS A 219 -15.98 13.99 -19.01
C HIS A 219 -16.87 13.61 -17.81
N THR A 220 -17.34 12.36 -17.71
CA THR A 220 -18.13 11.91 -16.56
C THR A 220 -17.24 11.48 -15.40
N VAL A 221 -16.18 10.72 -15.65
CA VAL A 221 -15.23 10.23 -14.64
C VAL A 221 -13.79 10.21 -15.17
N SER A 222 -12.84 10.68 -14.38
CA SER A 222 -11.43 10.70 -14.78
C SER A 222 -10.71 9.39 -14.42
N GLY A 223 -9.57 9.14 -15.06
CA GLY A 223 -8.76 7.98 -14.71
C GLY A 223 -8.21 8.07 -13.28
N HIS A 224 -7.93 9.26 -12.78
CA HIS A 224 -7.47 9.47 -11.41
C HIS A 224 -8.54 9.12 -10.36
N ALA A 225 -9.81 9.45 -10.61
CA ALA A 225 -10.89 9.00 -9.73
C ALA A 225 -11.07 7.47 -9.79
N LEU A 226 -10.95 6.85 -10.97
CA LEU A 226 -11.00 5.40 -11.11
C LEU A 226 -9.81 4.70 -10.44
N LYS A 227 -8.62 5.31 -10.46
CA LYS A 227 -7.43 4.81 -9.75
C LYS A 227 -7.74 4.59 -8.28
N HIS A 228 -8.38 5.56 -7.60
CA HIS A 228 -8.72 5.40 -6.19
C HIS A 228 -9.66 4.22 -5.96
N LEU A 229 -10.68 4.06 -6.80
CA LEU A 229 -11.62 2.94 -6.69
C LEU A 229 -10.92 1.59 -6.93
N SER A 230 -10.07 1.49 -7.95
CA SER A 230 -9.29 0.28 -8.24
C SER A 230 -8.32 -0.04 -7.10
N ALA A 231 -7.56 0.94 -6.62
CA ALA A 231 -6.66 0.74 -5.49
C ALA A 231 -7.42 0.40 -4.19
N GLY A 232 -8.64 0.91 -4.01
CA GLY A 232 -9.56 0.55 -2.91
C GLY A 232 -10.03 -0.91 -2.95
N MET A 233 -9.96 -1.57 -4.10
CA MET A 233 -10.25 -3.00 -4.19
C MET A 233 -9.20 -3.87 -3.48
N VAL A 234 -7.96 -3.40 -3.35
CA VAL A 234 -6.89 -4.13 -2.65
C VAL A 234 -7.28 -4.43 -1.20
N PRO A 235 -7.55 -3.44 -0.33
CA PRO A 235 -7.99 -3.73 1.03
C PRO A 235 -9.35 -4.44 1.08
N LEU A 236 -10.26 -4.21 0.13
CA LEU A 236 -11.56 -4.91 0.10
C LEU A 236 -11.38 -6.41 -0.10
N ILE A 237 -10.64 -6.81 -1.13
CA ILE A 237 -10.39 -8.21 -1.46
C ILE A 237 -9.66 -8.91 -0.32
N LEU A 238 -8.65 -8.26 0.27
CA LEU A 238 -7.93 -8.80 1.42
C LEU A 238 -8.85 -8.94 2.64
N THR A 239 -9.76 -8.00 2.88
CA THR A 239 -10.76 -8.11 3.95
C THR A 239 -11.69 -9.31 3.74
N ILE A 240 -12.13 -9.55 2.50
CA ILE A 240 -12.97 -10.72 2.16
C ILE A 240 -12.15 -12.01 2.33
N MET A 241 -10.89 -12.03 1.91
CA MET A 241 -9.99 -13.17 2.12
C MET A 241 -9.86 -13.47 3.61
N LEU A 242 -9.59 -12.47 4.44
CA LEU A 242 -9.44 -12.61 5.88
C LEU A 242 -10.71 -13.13 6.56
N ALA A 243 -11.90 -12.70 6.11
CA ALA A 243 -13.17 -13.19 6.64
C ALA A 243 -13.47 -14.65 6.26
N LYS A 244 -12.94 -15.15 5.15
CA LYS A 244 -13.23 -16.50 4.63
C LYS A 244 -12.13 -17.52 4.91
N ARG A 245 -10.91 -17.07 5.24
CA ARG A 245 -9.76 -17.96 5.37
C ARG A 245 -9.83 -18.85 6.62
N ARG A 246 -9.21 -20.02 6.50
CA ARG A 246 -8.93 -20.98 7.59
C ARG A 246 -7.48 -21.43 7.50
N LEU A 247 -6.91 -21.83 8.63
CA LEU A 247 -5.57 -22.43 8.67
C LEU A 247 -5.56 -23.74 7.87
N LEU A 248 -4.56 -23.93 7.01
CA LEU A 248 -4.43 -25.15 6.21
C LEU A 248 -3.96 -26.34 7.04
N HIS A 249 -3.13 -26.10 8.04
CA HIS A 249 -2.66 -27.11 8.99
C HIS A 249 -3.02 -26.60 10.37
N ALA A 250 -4.09 -27.14 10.97
CA ALA A 250 -4.32 -26.94 12.39
C ALA A 250 -3.07 -27.48 13.11
N LYS A 251 -2.36 -26.63 13.87
CA LYS A 251 -1.33 -27.15 14.77
C LYS A 251 -2.02 -28.19 15.65
N SER A 252 -1.61 -29.46 15.51
CA SER A 252 -1.87 -30.42 16.58
C SER A 252 -1.26 -29.80 17.83
N THR A 253 -2.14 -29.47 18.78
CA THR A 253 -1.83 -28.88 20.08
C THR A 253 -0.69 -29.58 20.77
#